data_AF-A0A1B3X2P3-F1
#
_entry.id   AF-A0A1B3X2P3-F1
#
_cell.length_a   1.000
_cell.length_b   1.000
_cell.length_c   1.000
_cell.angle_alpha   90.00
_cell.angle_beta   90.00
_cell.angle_gamma   90.00
#
_symmetry.space_group_name_H-M   'P 1'
#
loop_
_entity.id
_entity.type
_entity.pdbx_description
1 polymer ?
#
loop_
_entity_poly.entity_id
_entity_poly.type
_entity_poly.pdbx_seq_one_letter_code
_entity_poly.pdbx_strand_id
1 'polypeptide(L)'
;MAKLTPDEKTLHYFAFRFVLSQEASAFVLVAYLVLMHMDEFEEWRLQDMIEDVEENLKGRVDITSVDVDVKRSFRQKLMDELTGRRAKSE
;
A
#
# COMPACT_ATOMS: atom_id res chain seq x y z
N MET A 1 8.57 16.24 -6.11
CA MET A 1 9.42 15.06 -5.85
C MET A 1 9.95 14.57 -7.19
N ALA A 2 11.10 13.89 -7.21
CA ALA A 2 11.57 13.26 -8.44
C ALA A 2 10.60 12.13 -8.81
N LYS A 3 10.25 12.05 -10.10
CA LYS A 3 9.36 11.01 -10.62
C LYS A 3 10.07 9.66 -10.55
N LEU A 4 9.43 8.64 -9.99
CA LEU A 4 9.92 7.27 -9.97
C LEU A 4 10.00 6.72 -11.40
N THR A 5 11.12 6.07 -11.67
CA THR A 5 11.29 5.22 -12.84
C THR A 5 10.40 3.97 -12.76
N PRO A 6 10.07 3.33 -13.90
CA PRO A 6 9.31 2.07 -13.90
C PRO A 6 9.92 0.97 -13.03
N ASP A 7 11.26 0.90 -12.98
CA ASP A 7 12.01 -0.07 -12.18
C ASP A 7 11.85 0.24 -10.69
N GLU A 8 11.94 1.50 -10.29
CA GLU A 8 11.72 1.91 -8.90
C GLU A 8 10.29 1.63 -8.46
N LYS A 9 9.27 1.93 -9.29
CA LYS A 9 7.87 1.59 -8.96
C LYS A 9 7.71 0.08 -8.75
N THR A 10 8.34 -0.73 -9.60
CA THR A 10 8.30 -2.18 -9.51
C THR A 10 9.00 -2.69 -8.25
N LEU A 11 10.15 -2.10 -7.90
CA LEU A 11 10.88 -2.41 -6.68
C LEU A 11 10.07 -2.07 -5.42
N HIS A 12 9.44 -0.89 -5.37
CA HIS A 12 8.58 -0.50 -4.25
C HIS A 12 7.39 -1.45 -4.07
N TYR A 13 6.74 -1.82 -5.17
CA TYR A 13 5.63 -2.78 -5.15
C TYR A 13 6.08 -4.19 -4.71
N PHE A 14 7.22 -4.67 -5.20
CA PHE A 14 7.76 -5.97 -4.78
C PHE A 14 8.16 -5.96 -3.31
N ALA A 15 8.85 -4.91 -2.86
CA ALA A 15 9.22 -4.72 -1.47
C ALA A 15 7.98 -4.71 -0.58
N PHE A 16 6.90 -4.04 -1.00
CA PHE A 16 5.64 -4.00 -0.29
C PHE A 16 5.08 -5.41 -0.08
N ARG A 17 4.93 -6.20 -1.14
CA ARG A 17 4.44 -7.59 -1.05
C ARG A 17 5.30 -8.46 -0.15
N PHE A 18 6.63 -8.28 -0.22
CA PHE A 18 7.56 -9.02 0.61
C PHE A 18 7.38 -8.71 2.10
N VAL A 19 7.27 -7.43 2.47
CA VAL A 19 7.16 -7.01 3.88
C VAL A 19 5.73 -7.10 4.42
N LEU A 20 4.72 -7.26 3.57
CA LEU A 20 3.31 -7.32 3.96
C LEU A 20 3.01 -8.45 4.97
N SER A 21 3.71 -9.58 4.84
CA SER A 21 3.58 -10.71 5.76
C SER A 21 4.48 -10.62 7.00
N GLN A 22 5.42 -9.68 7.03
CA GLN A 22 6.47 -9.55 8.05
C GLN A 22 6.06 -8.57 9.17
N GLU A 23 6.96 -8.38 10.15
CA GLU A 23 6.74 -7.50 11.31
C GLU A 23 6.45 -6.05 10.90
N ALA A 24 5.67 -5.36 11.75
CA ALA A 24 5.24 -3.97 11.62
C ALA A 24 6.31 -2.99 11.10
N SER A 25 7.53 -3.08 11.63
CA SER A 25 8.59 -2.09 11.43
C SER A 25 9.03 -2.01 9.97
N ALA A 26 9.17 -3.15 9.30
CA ALA A 26 9.51 -3.23 7.88
C ALA A 26 8.35 -2.77 6.99
N PHE A 27 7.11 -3.12 7.36
CA PHE A 27 5.92 -2.71 6.62
C PHE A 27 5.72 -1.19 6.65
N VAL A 28 5.86 -0.55 7.81
CA VAL A 28 5.71 0.91 7.97
C VAL A 28 6.61 1.68 7.01
N LEU A 29 7.88 1.27 6.91
CA LEU A 29 8.86 1.97 6.08
C LEU A 29 8.52 1.86 4.58
N VAL A 30 8.15 0.67 4.11
CA VAL A 30 7.77 0.48 2.72
C VAL A 30 6.42 1.12 2.40
N ALA A 31 5.45 1.03 3.31
CA ALA A 31 4.16 1.71 3.18
C ALA A 31 4.35 3.23 3.08
N TYR A 32 5.26 3.81 3.85
CA TYR A 32 5.60 5.23 3.76
C TYR A 32 6.15 5.61 2.38
N LEU A 33 7.07 4.81 1.83
CA LEU A 33 7.62 5.04 0.48
C LEU A 33 6.52 4.95 -0.60
N VAL A 34 5.64 3.95 -0.51
CA VAL A 34 4.51 3.81 -1.44
C VAL A 34 3.56 5.00 -1.35
N LEU A 35 3.23 5.46 -0.14
CA LEU A 35 2.33 6.62 0.04
C LEU A 35 2.93 7.91 -0.51
N MET A 36 4.24 8.12 -0.41
CA MET A 36 4.88 9.32 -0.95
C MET A 36 4.81 9.43 -2.47
N HIS A 37 4.68 8.29 -3.16
CA HIS A 37 4.65 8.22 -4.62
C HIS A 37 3.36 7.61 -5.16
N MET A 38 2.31 7.56 -4.33
CA MET A 38 1.08 6.85 -4.69
C MET A 38 0.46 7.41 -5.98
N ASP A 39 0.55 8.74 -6.19
CA ASP A 39 0.13 9.49 -7.38
C ASP A 39 0.78 8.99 -8.68
N GLU A 40 1.94 8.35 -8.56
CA GLU A 40 2.73 7.86 -9.69
C GLU A 40 2.40 6.41 -10.09
N PHE A 41 1.75 5.63 -9.23
CA PHE A 41 1.36 4.26 -9.55
C PHE A 41 0.12 4.22 -10.44
N GLU A 42 0.02 3.21 -11.30
CA GLU A 42 -1.19 2.94 -12.07
C GLU A 42 -2.36 2.53 -11.13
N GLU A 43 -3.60 2.84 -11.53
CA GLU A 43 -4.78 2.53 -10.70
C GLU A 43 -4.90 1.04 -10.39
N TRP A 44 -4.63 0.17 -11.36
CA TRP A 44 -4.69 -1.28 -11.15
C TRP A 44 -3.66 -1.75 -10.12
N ARG A 45 -2.48 -1.11 -10.03
CA ARG A 45 -1.47 -1.44 -9.01
C ARG A 45 -1.94 -1.02 -7.62
N LEU A 46 -2.60 0.13 -7.50
CA LEU A 46 -3.18 0.58 -6.24
C LEU A 46 -4.30 -0.35 -5.77
N GLN A 47 -5.16 -0.81 -6.69
CA GLN A 47 -6.20 -1.80 -6.37
C GLN A 47 -5.61 -3.11 -5.88
N ASP A 48 -4.60 -3.63 -6.58
CA ASP A 48 -3.94 -4.88 -6.24
C ASP A 48 -3.25 -4.81 -4.86
N MET A 49 -2.59 -3.68 -4.54
CA MET A 49 -2.05 -3.45 -3.19
C MET A 49 -3.15 -3.41 -2.11
N ILE A 50 -4.34 -2.84 -2.41
CA ILE A 50 -5.48 -2.82 -1.48
C ILE A 50 -5.95 -4.26 -1.21
N GLU A 51 -6.14 -5.05 -2.27
CA GLU A 51 -6.57 -6.45 -2.18
C GLU A 51 -5.57 -7.28 -1.37
N ASP A 52 -4.27 -7.15 -1.63
CA ASP A 52 -3.21 -7.81 -0.87
C ASP A 52 -3.30 -7.51 0.64
N VAL A 53 -3.51 -6.24 1.01
CA VAL A 53 -3.65 -5.85 2.43
C VAL A 53 -4.89 -6.49 3.05
N GLU A 54 -6.02 -6.53 2.33
CA GLU A 54 -7.24 -7.15 2.82
C GLU A 54 -7.10 -8.65 3.03
N GLU A 55 -6.47 -9.36 2.09
CA GLU A 55 -6.17 -10.79 2.24
C GLU A 55 -5.24 -11.04 3.42
N ASN A 56 -4.21 -10.20 3.59
CA ASN A 56 -3.31 -10.28 4.73
C ASN A 56 -4.07 -10.13 6.06
N LEU A 57 -5.05 -9.23 6.12
CA LEU A 57 -5.85 -9.00 7.33
C LEU A 57 -6.88 -10.11 7.58
N LYS A 58 -7.40 -10.78 6.54
CA LYS A 58 -8.50 -11.77 6.62
C LYS A 58 -8.19 -13.08 7.35
N GLY A 59 -6.95 -13.31 7.80
CA GLY A 59 -6.56 -14.54 8.51
C GLY A 59 -5.76 -14.34 9.81
N ARG A 60 -5.54 -13.10 10.24
CA ARG A 60 -4.62 -12.76 11.34
C ARG A 60 -5.41 -12.38 12.60
N VAL A 61 -5.75 -13.38 13.41
CA VAL A 61 -6.51 -13.23 14.68
C VAL A 61 -5.63 -12.78 15.85
N ASP A 62 -4.30 -13.02 15.79
CA ASP A 62 -3.37 -12.85 16.92
C ASP A 62 -2.22 -11.85 16.67
N ILE A 63 -2.33 -11.01 15.65
CA ILE A 63 -1.29 -10.01 15.41
C ILE A 63 -1.55 -8.78 16.27
N THR A 64 -0.50 -8.35 16.97
CA THR A 64 -0.42 -7.13 17.77
C THR A 64 -1.23 -5.99 17.15
N SER A 65 -2.11 -5.38 17.94
CA SER A 65 -3.09 -4.37 17.48
C SER A 65 -2.49 -3.26 16.62
N VAL A 66 -1.23 -2.90 16.85
CA VAL A 66 -0.48 -1.87 16.11
C VAL A 66 -0.31 -2.22 14.62
N ASP A 67 0.00 -3.47 14.27
CA ASP A 67 0.22 -3.87 12.86
C ASP A 67 -1.09 -3.80 12.07
N VAL A 68 -2.20 -4.17 12.72
CA VAL A 68 -3.53 -4.13 12.13
C VAL A 68 -3.95 -2.68 11.88
N ASP A 69 -3.70 -1.79 12.83
CA ASP A 69 -4.04 -0.37 12.72
C ASP A 69 -3.23 0.32 11.62
N VAL A 70 -1.92 0.05 11.53
CA VAL A 70 -1.06 0.57 10.46
C VAL A 70 -1.53 0.08 9.09
N LYS A 71 -1.80 -1.23 8.94
CA LYS A 71 -2.26 -1.81 7.66
C LYS A 71 -3.62 -1.26 7.24
N ARG A 72 -4.57 -1.10 8.17
CA ARG A 72 -5.86 -0.45 7.88
C ARG A 72 -5.69 1.01 7.47
N SER A 73 -4.85 1.77 8.18
CA SER A 73 -4.59 3.17 7.84
C SER A 73 -3.98 3.29 6.45
N PHE A 74 -3.01 2.44 6.11
CA PHE A 74 -2.43 2.38 4.79
C PHE A 74 -3.47 2.05 3.72
N ARG A 75 -4.28 0.99 3.91
CA ARG A 75 -5.37 0.63 2.99
C ARG A 75 -6.32 1.80 2.75
N GLN A 76 -6.72 2.50 3.82
CA GLN A 76 -7.63 3.63 3.72
C GLN A 76 -7.06 4.73 2.82
N LYS A 77 -5.78 5.08 3.01
CA LYS A 77 -5.12 6.10 2.18
C LYS A 77 -5.05 5.70 0.70
N LEU A 78 -4.80 4.42 0.39
CA LEU A 78 -4.84 3.93 -0.99
C LEU A 78 -6.25 4.03 -1.59
N MET A 79 -7.29 3.68 -0.84
CA MET A 79 -8.69 3.80 -1.28
C MET A 79 -9.10 5.25 -1.51
N ASP A 80 -8.68 6.17 -0.63
CA ASP A 80 -8.97 7.59 -0.74
C ASP A 80 -8.35 8.18 -2.02
N GLU A 81 -7.09 7.81 -2.31
CA GLU A 81 -6.41 8.21 -3.55
C GLU A 81 -7.10 7.64 -4.78
N LEU A 82 -7.43 6.35 -4.80
CA LEU A 82 -8.13 5.71 -5.91
C LEU A 82 -9.50 6.36 -6.17
N THR A 83 -10.24 6.66 -5.11
CA THR A 83 -11.54 7.33 -5.19
C THR A 83 -11.39 8.76 -5.72
N GLY A 84 -10.38 9.48 -5.25
CA GLY A 84 -10.05 10.83 -5.71
C GLY A 84 -9.70 10.89 -7.20
N ARG A 85 -9.08 9.84 -7.75
CA ARG A 85 -8.80 9.75 -9.20
C ARG A 85 -10.03 9.49 -10.03
N ARG A 86 -10.88 8.55 -9.59
CA ARG A 86 -12.14 8.23 -10.25
C ARG A 86 -13.04 9.45 -10.32
N ALA A 87 -13.16 10.21 -9.23
CA ALA A 87 -13.94 11.45 -9.18
C ALA A 87 -13.38 12.59 -10.05
N LYS A 88 -12.10 12.56 -10.42
CA LYS A 88 -11.48 13.53 -11.35
C LYS A 88 -11.58 13.11 -12.82
N SER A 89 -11.97 11.87 -13.07
CA SER A 89 -12.07 11.29 -14.42
C SER A 89 -13.51 11.32 -14.98
N GLU A 90 -14.50 11.71 -14.15
CA GLU A 90 -15.86 12.14 -14.53
C GLU A 90 -15.90 13.64 -14.85
#